data_AF-A0A8J3QS96-F1
#
_entry.id   AF-A0A8J3QS96-F1
#
_cell.length_a   1.000
_cell.length_b   1.000
_cell.length_c   1.000
_cell.angle_alpha   90.00
_cell.angle_beta   90.00
_cell.angle_gamma   90.00
#
_symmetry.space_group_name_H-M   'P 1'
#
loop_
_entity.id
_entity.type
_entity.pdbx_description
1 polymer ?
#
loop_
_entity_poly.entity_id
_entity_poly.type
_entity_poly.pdbx_seq_one_letter_code
_entity_poly.pdbx_strand_id
1 'polypeptide(L)'
;MGTVLRPPLPFPGEFVPVLPSCLLEPLWDQFAALLPEHVDTHPLGCHNPRVSDRVVFEHVIAALVHGSGYERSAGPGCSDRTIRRRVKYWAQLGMALSRSTRSPCRRTTA
;
A
#
# COMPACT_ATOMS: atom_id res chain seq x y z
N MET A 1 -36.69 12.08 -15.56
CA MET A 1 -35.54 11.92 -16.47
C MET A 1 -34.31 12.47 -15.78
N GLY A 2 -33.75 11.71 -14.82
CA GLY A 2 -32.61 12.15 -14.01
C GLY A 2 -31.31 11.73 -14.65
N THR A 3 -30.56 12.69 -15.18
CA THR A 3 -29.20 12.44 -15.66
C THR A 3 -28.33 12.19 -14.43
N VAL A 4 -27.95 10.93 -14.22
CA VAL A 4 -26.89 10.59 -13.25
C VAL A 4 -25.62 11.24 -13.77
N LEU A 5 -25.25 12.38 -13.17
CA LEU A 5 -23.95 13.00 -13.34
C LEU A 5 -22.91 11.98 -12.88
N ARG A 6 -22.32 11.24 -13.83
CA ARG A 6 -21.09 10.49 -13.59
C ARG A 6 -20.06 11.52 -13.13
N PRO A 7 -19.45 11.38 -11.95
CA PRO A 7 -18.32 12.22 -11.59
C PRO A 7 -17.22 12.04 -12.65
N PRO A 8 -16.51 13.12 -13.02
CA PRO A 8 -15.44 13.05 -13.99
C PRO A 8 -14.40 12.03 -13.53
N LEU A 9 -14.05 11.10 -14.42
CA LEU A 9 -12.94 10.19 -14.17
C LEU A 9 -11.68 11.05 -13.96
N PRO A 10 -10.91 10.85 -12.88
CA PRO A 10 -9.70 11.63 -12.66
C PRO A 10 -8.69 11.38 -13.79
N PHE A 11 -7.97 12.43 -14.15
CA PHE A 11 -6.92 12.38 -15.17
C PHE A 11 -5.85 11.33 -14.79
N PRO A 12 -5.25 10.63 -15.78
CA PRO A 12 -4.17 9.68 -15.53
C PRO A 12 -2.91 10.46 -15.10
N GLY A 13 -2.81 10.77 -13.81
CA GLY A 13 -1.67 11.50 -13.26
C GLY A 13 -1.93 12.18 -11.90
N GLU A 14 -3.20 12.40 -11.53
CA GLU A 14 -3.53 12.93 -10.21
C GLU A 14 -3.98 11.79 -9.28
N PHE A 15 -3.12 11.49 -8.30
CA PHE A 15 -3.49 10.67 -7.16
C PHE A 15 -4.47 11.43 -6.28
N VAL A 16 -5.77 11.28 -6.57
CA VAL A 16 -6.81 11.75 -5.64
C VAL A 16 -6.78 10.79 -4.44
N PRO A 17 -6.46 11.28 -3.24
CA PRO A 17 -6.42 10.41 -2.07
C PRO A 17 -7.83 9.88 -1.83
N VAL A 18 -7.93 8.55 -1.77
CA VAL A 18 -9.21 7.84 -1.65
C VAL A 18 -9.88 8.10 -0.29
N LEU A 19 -9.08 8.56 0.68
CA LEU A 19 -9.51 9.07 1.97
C LEU A 19 -9.20 10.57 2.06
N PRO A 20 -9.99 11.35 2.83
CA PRO A 20 -9.61 12.72 3.14
C PRO A 20 -8.22 12.73 3.81
N SER A 21 -7.39 13.71 3.46
CA SER A 21 -6.00 13.81 3.90
C SER A 21 -5.84 13.81 5.42
N CYS A 22 -6.85 14.30 6.16
CA CYS A 22 -6.90 14.26 7.62
C CYS A 22 -6.91 12.85 8.23
N LEU A 23 -7.30 11.82 7.47
CA LEU A 23 -7.25 10.42 7.91
C LEU A 23 -6.03 9.69 7.35
N LEU A 24 -5.60 10.06 6.15
CA LEU A 24 -4.47 9.43 5.48
C LEU A 24 -3.14 9.77 6.17
N GLU A 25 -2.91 11.04 6.50
CA GLU A 25 -1.66 11.49 7.14
C GLU A 25 -1.40 10.83 8.51
N PRO A 26 -2.33 10.85 9.49
CA PRO A 26 -2.05 10.25 10.79
C PRO A 26 -1.90 8.72 10.73
N LEU A 27 -2.52 8.07 9.74
CA LEU A 27 -2.34 6.64 9.50
C LEU A 27 -0.97 6.37 8.88
N TRP A 28 -0.56 7.21 7.93
CA TRP A 28 0.77 7.17 7.34
C TRP A 28 1.86 7.41 8.39
N ASP A 29 1.70 8.38 9.30
CA ASP A 29 2.69 8.65 10.36
C ASP A 29 2.90 7.44 11.28
N GLN A 30 1.80 6.80 11.71
CA GLN A 30 1.88 5.57 12.51
C GLN A 30 2.55 4.43 11.75
N PHE A 31 2.28 4.32 10.44
CA PHE A 31 2.86 3.30 9.60
C PHE A 31 4.35 3.56 9.34
N ALA A 32 4.72 4.80 9.01
CA ALA A 32 6.09 5.24 8.76
C ALA A 32 6.99 5.01 9.99
N ALA A 33 6.45 5.18 11.20
CA ALA A 33 7.18 4.87 12.43
C ALA A 33 7.55 3.38 12.59
N LEU A 34 6.84 2.48 11.90
CA LEU A 34 7.12 1.03 11.89
C LEU A 34 8.01 0.62 10.71
N LEU A 35 8.25 1.51 9.75
CA LEU A 35 9.09 1.20 8.60
C LEU A 35 10.57 1.23 8.99
N PRO A 36 11.36 0.24 8.58
CA PRO A 36 12.80 0.32 8.72
C PRO A 36 13.33 1.47 7.86
N GLU A 37 14.31 2.20 8.39
CA GLU A 37 15.01 3.25 7.65
C GLU A 37 15.67 2.62 6.41
N HIS A 38 15.31 3.12 5.22
CA HIS A 38 15.88 2.65 3.97
C HIS A 38 17.15 3.45 3.66
N VAL A 39 18.30 2.86 3.92
CA VAL A 39 19.59 3.47 3.56
C VAL A 39 19.92 3.08 2.11
N ASP A 40 19.79 4.04 1.19
CA ASP A 40 20.24 3.90 -0.19
C ASP A 40 21.77 4.05 -0.26
N THR A 41 22.50 2.98 0.08
CA THR A 41 23.96 2.95 0.09
C THR A 41 24.55 2.77 -1.31
N HIS A 42 24.09 3.50 -2.33
CA HIS A 42 24.63 3.36 -3.69
C HIS A 42 25.53 4.54 -4.10
N PRO A 43 26.86 4.34 -4.19
CA PRO A 43 27.84 5.42 -4.38
C PRO A 43 27.82 6.09 -5.76
N LEU A 44 27.09 5.56 -6.75
CA LEU A 44 27.08 6.08 -8.12
C LEU A 44 25.72 6.65 -8.56
N GLY A 45 24.69 6.65 -7.70
CA GLY A 45 23.41 7.34 -7.94
C GLY A 45 22.58 6.90 -9.18
N CYS A 46 23.11 6.02 -10.03
CA CYS A 46 22.51 5.67 -11.33
C CYS A 46 21.46 4.55 -11.27
N HIS A 47 20.83 4.31 -10.12
CA HIS A 47 19.72 3.35 -10.05
C HIS A 47 18.38 4.09 -10.02
N ASN A 48 17.37 3.48 -10.66
CA ASN A 48 16.00 3.97 -10.59
C ASN A 48 15.60 4.04 -9.10
N PRO A 49 15.30 5.23 -8.56
CA PRO A 49 14.98 5.37 -7.15
C PRO A 49 13.82 4.45 -6.80
N ARG A 50 13.92 3.83 -5.64
CA ARG A 50 12.85 2.98 -5.15
C ARG A 50 11.57 3.82 -5.03
N VAL A 51 10.45 3.28 -5.50
CA VAL A 51 9.13 3.88 -5.30
C VAL A 51 8.94 4.14 -3.81
N SER A 52 8.57 5.37 -3.45
CA SER A 52 8.39 5.76 -2.07
C SER A 52 7.32 4.90 -1.40
N ASP A 53 7.56 4.53 -0.15
CA ASP A 53 6.61 3.71 0.62
C ASP A 53 5.25 4.37 0.76
N ARG A 54 5.22 5.71 0.76
CA ARG A 54 4.00 6.53 0.80
C ARG A 54 3.11 6.26 -0.40
N VAL A 55 3.68 6.28 -1.60
CA VAL A 55 2.94 6.01 -2.84
C VAL A 55 2.40 4.57 -2.83
N VAL A 56 3.22 3.59 -2.44
CA VAL A 56 2.77 2.20 -2.34
C VAL A 56 1.64 2.04 -1.31
N PHE A 57 1.72 2.74 -0.18
CA PHE A 57 0.70 2.71 0.86
C PHE A 57 -0.64 3.27 0.37
N GLU A 58 -0.62 4.42 -0.30
CA GLU A 58 -1.81 5.02 -0.90
C GLU A 58 -2.48 4.09 -1.93
N HIS A 59 -1.68 3.40 -2.76
CA HIS A 59 -2.19 2.39 -3.70
C HIS A 59 -2.84 1.18 -3.03
N VAL A 60 -2.33 0.76 -1.87
CA VAL A 60 -2.90 -0.35 -1.08
C VAL A 60 -4.23 0.10 -0.47
N ILE A 61 -4.27 1.28 0.15
CA ILE A 61 -5.51 1.85 0.70
C ILE A 61 -6.55 2.05 -0.41
N ALA A 62 -6.13 2.56 -1.57
CA ALA A 62 -7.01 2.72 -2.72
C ALA A 62 -7.60 1.38 -3.19
N ALA A 63 -6.81 0.31 -3.26
CA ALA A 63 -7.30 -1.02 -3.61
C ALA A 63 -8.31 -1.55 -2.57
N LEU A 64 -8.03 -1.33 -1.28
CA LEU A 64 -8.89 -1.77 -0.17
C LEU A 64 -10.22 -1.03 -0.13
N VAL A 65 -10.22 0.30 -0.28
CA VAL A 65 -11.44 1.13 -0.21
C VAL A 65 -12.32 0.92 -1.44
N HIS A 66 -11.73 0.82 -2.63
CA HIS A 66 -12.50 0.57 -3.86
C HIS A 66 -12.87 -0.90 -4.05
N GLY A 67 -12.27 -1.82 -3.30
CA GLY A 67 -12.44 -3.26 -3.47
C GLY A 67 -11.92 -3.79 -4.82
N SER A 68 -11.04 -3.04 -5.49
CA SER A 68 -10.47 -3.42 -6.78
C SER A 68 -9.13 -4.13 -6.60
N GLY A 69 -8.78 -5.02 -7.53
CA GLY A 69 -7.43 -5.57 -7.57
C GLY A 69 -6.38 -4.47 -7.74
N TYR A 70 -5.17 -4.76 -7.25
CA TYR A 70 -4.02 -3.84 -7.26
C TYR A 70 -3.63 -3.38 -8.66
N GLU A 71 -3.98 -4.12 -9.71
CA GLU A 71 -3.80 -3.74 -11.10
C GLU A 71 -4.57 -2.46 -11.49
N ARG A 72 -5.70 -2.20 -10.82
CA ARG A 72 -6.51 -1.00 -11.05
C ARG A 72 -6.08 0.18 -10.19
N SER A 73 -5.46 -0.08 -9.04
CA SER A 73 -4.84 1.00 -8.26
C SER A 73 -3.45 1.35 -8.77
N ALA A 74 -2.74 0.44 -9.45
CA ALA A 74 -1.43 0.70 -10.03
C ALA A 74 -1.44 1.87 -11.02
N GLY A 75 -0.39 2.69 -11.00
CA GLY A 75 -0.28 3.92 -11.79
C GLY A 75 1.13 4.16 -12.34
N PRO A 76 1.34 5.25 -13.10
CA PRO A 76 2.66 5.63 -13.57
C PRO A 76 3.58 5.90 -12.37
N GLY A 77 4.53 5.00 -12.14
CA GLY A 77 5.45 5.04 -10.99
C GLY A 77 5.33 3.86 -10.03
N CYS A 78 4.21 3.11 -10.01
CA CYS A 78 4.08 1.93 -9.18
C CYS A 78 3.25 0.84 -9.87
N SER A 79 3.91 -0.26 -10.23
CA SER A 79 3.24 -1.43 -10.81
C SER A 79 2.55 -2.28 -9.74
N ASP A 80 1.51 -3.03 -10.12
CA ASP A 80 0.89 -4.06 -9.26
C ASP A 80 1.94 -4.99 -8.63
N ARG A 81 2.92 -5.41 -9.43
CA ARG A 81 4.00 -6.29 -8.96
C ARG A 81 4.83 -5.64 -7.84
N THR A 82 5.04 -4.32 -7.91
CA THR A 82 5.71 -3.55 -6.87
C THR A 82 4.87 -3.53 -5.59
N ILE A 83 3.57 -3.26 -5.70
CA ILE A 83 2.62 -3.23 -4.57
C ILE A 83 2.62 -4.60 -3.86
N ARG A 84 2.39 -5.69 -4.59
CA ARG A 84 2.36 -7.05 -4.01
C ARG A 84 3.69 -7.43 -3.35
N ARG A 85 4.82 -7.07 -3.95
CA ARG A 85 6.14 -7.33 -3.38
C ARG A 85 6.34 -6.56 -2.07
N ARG A 86 5.89 -5.31 -2.01
CA ARG A 86 6.04 -4.47 -0.82
C ARG A 86 5.11 -4.90 0.31
N VAL A 87 3.86 -5.24 0.02
CA VAL A 87 2.93 -5.79 1.03
C VAL A 87 3.46 -7.08 1.64
N LYS A 88 4.02 -7.99 0.83
CA LYS A 88 4.68 -9.20 1.34
C LYS A 88 5.88 -8.88 2.23
N TYR A 89 6.69 -7.91 1.84
CA TYR A 89 7.84 -7.45 2.62
C TYR A 89 7.40 -6.86 3.98
N TRP A 90 6.37 -6.01 4.00
CA TRP A 90 5.80 -5.47 5.23
C TRP A 90 5.19 -6.57 6.12
N ALA A 91 4.56 -7.58 5.53
CA ALA A 91 4.05 -8.73 6.27
C ALA A 91 5.18 -9.57 6.90
N GLN A 92 6.31 -9.74 6.21
CA GLN A 92 7.50 -10.40 6.75
C GLN A 92 8.14 -9.63 7.90
N LEU A 93 8.07 -8.29 7.87
CA LEU A 93 8.49 -7.42 8.96
C LEU A 93 7.52 -7.44 10.17
N GLY A 94 6.43 -8.21 10.08
CA GLY A 94 5.45 -8.34 11.16
C GLY A 94 4.43 -7.20 11.23
N MET A 95 4.45 -6.24 10.27
CA MET A 95 3.50 -5.13 10.27
C MET A 95 2.06 -5.57 10.01
N ALA A 96 1.86 -6.67 9.25
CA ALA A 96 0.53 -7.22 8.95
C ALA A 96 0.11 -8.37 9.89
N LEU A 97 1.03 -8.87 10.72
CA LEU A 97 0.75 -9.90 11.70
C LEU A 97 0.64 -9.21 13.06
N SER A 98 -0.57 -8.78 13.41
CA SER A 98 -0.88 -8.62 14.82
C SER A 98 -0.51 -9.94 15.51
N ARG A 99 0.12 -9.82 16.67
CA ARG A 99 0.48 -10.93 17.54
C ARG A 99 -0.80 -11.57 18.10
N SER A 100 -1.62 -12.16 17.24
CA SER A 100 -2.55 -13.19 17.65
C SER A 100 -1.66 -14.40 17.93
N THR A 101 -1.50 -14.70 19.21
CA THR A 101 -1.05 -16.01 19.68
C THR A 101 -1.93 -17.06 19.02
N ARG A 102 -1.50 -17.58 17.86
CA ARG A 102 -2.01 -18.87 17.39
C ARG A 102 -1.45 -19.88 18.37
N SER A 103 -2.26 -20.17 19.40
CA SER A 103 -2.18 -21.42 20.12
C SER A 103 -2.03 -22.52 19.07
N PRO A 104 -0.98 -23.36 19.12
CA PRO A 104 -0.85 -24.46 18.19
C PRO A 104 -2.05 -25.38 18.42
N CYS A 105 -2.94 -25.44 17.44
CA CYS A 105 -4.01 -26.43 17.41
C CYS A 105 -3.32 -27.80 17.45
N ARG A 106 -3.47 -28.50 18.59
CA ARG A 106 -2.98 -29.87 18.76
C ARG A 106 -3.59 -30.72 17.65
N ARG A 107 -2.76 -31.24 16.76
CA ARG A 107 -3.13 -32.37 15.92
C ARG A 107 -3.30 -33.58 16.85
N THR A 108 -4.55 -33.89 17.20
CA THR A 108 -4.93 -35.22 17.65
C THR A 108 -5.09 -36.06 16.38
N THR A 109 -4.08 -36.86 16.05
CA THR A 109 -4.24 -38.01 15.18
C THR A 109 -4.85 -39.14 16.01
N ALA A 110 -5.98 -39.65 15.54
CA ALA A 110 -6.61 -40.88 16.02
C ALA A 110 -5.80 -42.12 15.63
#